data_AF-A0A7C6IXK5-F1
#
_entry.id   AF-A0A7C6IXK5-F1
#
_cell.length_a   1.000
_cell.length_b   1.000
_cell.length_c   1.000
_cell.angle_alpha   90.00
_cell.angle_beta   90.00
_cell.angle_gamma   90.00
#
_symmetry.space_group_name_H-M   'P 1'
#
loop_
_entity.id
_entity.type
_entity.pdbx_description
1 polymer ?
#
loop_
_entity_poly.entity_id
_entity_poly.type
_entity_poly.pdbx_seq_one_letter_code
_entity_poly.pdbx_strand_id
1 'polypeptide(L)'
;MRYVAIENVTEGTYLAKPIYNAQGSILLSEHFRLTNVYLEKLKELGFLGLYIEDEISRDIIIEEVVCEKLRIDTVARLETIVENTGNFEDLAPYLSGIVDNIIENKDVLLHINRLNNYHNYTYIHCVNVGV
;
A
#
# COMPACT_ATOMS: atom_id res chain seq x y z
N MET A 1 -11.24 -1.67 -8.22
CA MET A 1 -10.50 -2.95 -8.05
C MET A 1 -11.00 -3.70 -6.82
N ARG A 2 -10.86 -5.03 -6.76
CA ARG A 2 -11.28 -5.87 -5.61
C ARG A 2 -10.17 -6.82 -5.17
N TYR A 3 -9.93 -6.92 -3.86
CA TYR A 3 -9.06 -7.97 -3.31
C TYR A 3 -9.82 -9.29 -3.20
N VAL A 4 -9.30 -10.34 -3.82
CA VAL A 4 -9.90 -11.68 -3.84
C VAL A 4 -8.85 -12.71 -3.44
N ALA A 5 -9.23 -13.63 -2.55
CA ALA A 5 -8.38 -14.76 -2.18
C ALA A 5 -8.01 -15.56 -3.44
N ILE A 6 -6.74 -15.99 -3.54
CA ILE A 6 -6.21 -16.58 -4.78
C ILE A 6 -6.96 -17.84 -5.22
N GLU A 7 -7.58 -18.56 -4.28
CA GLU A 7 -8.42 -19.73 -4.53
C GLU A 7 -9.71 -19.42 -5.28
N ASN A 8 -10.21 -18.18 -5.15
CA ASN A 8 -11.45 -17.72 -5.75
C ASN A 8 -11.23 -16.91 -7.04
N VAL A 9 -9.97 -16.75 -7.48
CA VAL A 9 -9.65 -16.04 -8.72
C VAL A 9 -9.81 -16.98 -9.90
N THR A 10 -10.65 -16.60 -10.86
CA THR A 10 -10.90 -17.38 -12.07
C THR A 10 -9.89 -17.08 -13.17
N GLU A 11 -9.56 -18.09 -13.98
CA GLU A 11 -8.77 -17.89 -15.19
C GLU A 11 -9.43 -16.88 -16.15
N GLY A 12 -8.60 -16.06 -16.79
CA GLY A 12 -9.03 -15.02 -17.72
C GLY A 12 -9.30 -13.67 -17.06
N THR A 13 -9.20 -13.58 -15.73
CA THR A 13 -9.31 -12.32 -14.97
C THR A 13 -8.07 -11.45 -15.17
N TYR A 14 -8.25 -10.13 -15.14
CA TYR A 14 -7.17 -9.15 -15.26
C TYR A 14 -6.71 -8.65 -13.90
N LEU A 15 -5.38 -8.50 -13.73
CA LEU A 15 -4.79 -7.91 -12.53
C LEU A 15 -5.03 -6.40 -12.49
N ALA A 16 -5.58 -5.91 -11.39
CA ALA A 16 -5.75 -4.48 -11.14
C ALA A 16 -4.51 -3.81 -10.51
N LYS A 17 -3.54 -4.60 -10.05
CA LYS A 17 -2.24 -4.09 -9.56
C LYS A 17 -1.09 -4.96 -10.07
N PRO A 18 0.08 -4.35 -10.31
CA PRO A 18 1.29 -5.12 -10.59
C PRO A 18 1.66 -5.97 -9.36
N ILE A 19 2.16 -7.17 -9.61
CA ILE A 19 2.73 -8.03 -8.55
C ILE A 19 4.24 -7.86 -8.58
N TYR A 20 4.82 -7.61 -7.41
CA TYR A 20 6.26 -7.50 -7.23
C TYR A 20 6.84 -8.78 -6.62
N ASN A 21 8.08 -9.10 -6.95
CA ASN A 21 8.85 -10.13 -6.24
C ASN A 21 9.43 -9.58 -4.93
N ALA A 22 10.07 -10.44 -4.14
CA ALA A 22 10.71 -10.06 -2.88
C ALA A 22 11.81 -8.99 -3.03
N GLN A 23 12.34 -8.79 -4.24
CA GLN A 23 13.35 -7.79 -4.56
C GLN A 23 12.76 -6.51 -5.19
N GLY A 24 11.44 -6.33 -5.17
CA GLY A 24 10.78 -5.10 -5.66
C GLY A 24 10.70 -4.96 -7.19
N SER A 25 11.08 -6.00 -7.93
CA SER A 25 10.94 -6.06 -9.39
C SER A 25 9.57 -6.58 -9.79
N ILE A 26 9.03 -6.07 -10.91
CA ILE A 26 7.70 -6.47 -11.41
C ILE A 26 7.75 -7.93 -11.88
N LEU A 27 6.97 -8.80 -11.24
CA LEU A 27 6.75 -10.19 -11.62
C LEU A 27 5.65 -10.30 -12.68
N LEU A 28 4.54 -9.59 -12.46
CA LEU A 28 3.42 -9.48 -13.39
C LEU A 28 2.96 -8.03 -13.46
N SER A 29 2.74 -7.53 -14.67
CA SER A 29 2.26 -6.16 -14.87
C SER A 29 0.78 -6.04 -14.50
N GLU A 30 0.36 -4.81 -14.26
CA GLU A 30 -1.06 -4.45 -14.27
C GLU A 30 -1.71 -4.83 -15.61
N HIS A 31 -3.01 -5.08 -15.62
CA HIS A 31 -3.79 -5.52 -16.78
C HIS A 31 -3.29 -6.84 -17.40
N PHE A 32 -2.51 -7.63 -16.64
CA PHE A 32 -2.10 -8.95 -17.08
C PHE A 32 -3.25 -9.95 -16.93
N ARG A 33 -3.51 -10.71 -17.99
CA ARG A 33 -4.54 -11.76 -18.00
C ARG A 33 -4.03 -13.01 -17.27
N LEU A 34 -4.60 -13.29 -16.11
CA LEU A 34 -4.24 -14.44 -15.29
C LEU A 34 -4.66 -15.75 -15.96
N THR A 35 -3.70 -16.66 -16.15
CA THR A 35 -3.94 -18.05 -16.57
C THR A 35 -3.78 -18.98 -15.38
N ASN A 36 -4.33 -20.19 -15.49
CA ASN A 36 -4.19 -21.20 -14.43
C ASN A 36 -2.71 -21.49 -14.07
N VAL A 37 -1.81 -21.45 -15.06
CA VAL A 37 -0.37 -21.64 -14.84
C VAL A 37 0.22 -20.55 -13.93
N TYR A 38 -0.20 -19.30 -14.09
CA TYR A 38 0.27 -18.20 -13.24
C TYR A 38 -0.39 -18.22 -11.86
N LEU A 39 -1.66 -18.60 -11.77
CA LEU A 39 -2.35 -18.74 -10.48
C LEU A 39 -1.68 -19.80 -9.60
N GLU A 40 -1.34 -20.96 -10.16
CA GLU A 40 -0.62 -22.00 -9.42
C GLU A 40 0.78 -21.55 -8.99
N LYS A 41 1.54 -20.90 -9.88
CA LYS A 41 2.85 -20.32 -9.51
C LYS A 41 2.75 -19.27 -8.40
N LEU A 42 1.73 -18.41 -8.43
CA LEU A 42 1.52 -17.41 -7.39
C LEU A 42 1.14 -18.06 -6.05
N LYS A 43 0.37 -19.16 -6.06
CA LYS A 43 0.11 -19.96 -4.85
C LYS A 43 1.39 -20.57 -4.29
N GLU A 44 2.23 -21.16 -5.15
CA GLU A 44 3.53 -21.71 -4.75
C GLU A 44 4.47 -20.65 -4.14
N LEU A 45 4.40 -19.43 -4.65
CA LEU A 45 5.13 -18.27 -4.11
C LEU A 45 4.53 -17.72 -2.80
N GLY A 46 3.39 -18.25 -2.35
CA GLY A 46 2.76 -17.90 -1.07
C GLY A 46 1.80 -16.70 -1.12
N PHE A 47 1.36 -16.26 -2.30
CA PHE A 47 0.37 -15.19 -2.40
C PHE A 47 -1.01 -15.67 -1.94
N LEU A 48 -1.58 -15.04 -0.91
CA LEU A 48 -2.88 -15.40 -0.34
C LEU A 48 -4.08 -14.83 -1.13
N GLY A 49 -3.86 -13.72 -1.86
CA GLY A 49 -4.91 -13.04 -2.60
C GLY A 49 -4.36 -11.96 -3.51
N LEU A 50 -5.17 -11.58 -4.50
CA LEU A 50 -4.79 -10.72 -5.61
C LEU A 50 -5.81 -9.59 -5.76
N TYR A 51 -5.35 -8.42 -6.21
CA TYR A 51 -6.22 -7.35 -6.67
C TYR A 51 -6.61 -7.60 -8.13
N ILE A 52 -7.89 -7.85 -8.36
CA ILE A 52 -8.45 -8.08 -9.69
C ILE A 52 -9.28 -6.89 -10.16
N GLU A 53 -9.36 -6.74 -11.49
CA GLU A 53 -10.30 -5.83 -12.12
C GLU A 53 -11.73 -6.34 -11.94
N ASP A 54 -12.64 -5.42 -11.62
CA ASP A 54 -14.06 -5.69 -11.45
C ASP A 54 -14.87 -4.56 -12.08
N GLU A 55 -15.88 -4.90 -12.87
CA GLU A 55 -16.67 -3.94 -13.66
C GLU A 55 -17.46 -2.97 -12.78
N ILE A 56 -17.92 -3.42 -11.62
CA ILE A 56 -18.66 -2.62 -10.64
C ILE A 56 -17.71 -1.64 -9.92
N SER A 57 -16.44 -2.00 -9.83
CA SER A 57 -15.42 -1.28 -9.06
C SER A 57 -14.53 -0.38 -9.93
N ARG A 58 -14.89 -0.13 -11.20
CA ARG A 58 -14.07 0.66 -12.15
C ARG A 58 -13.81 2.10 -11.70
N ASP A 59 -14.79 2.72 -11.04
CA ASP A 59 -14.69 4.12 -10.60
C ASP A 59 -14.25 4.27 -9.13
N ILE A 60 -13.95 3.16 -8.44
CA ILE A 60 -13.47 3.17 -7.05
C ILE A 60 -11.96 2.98 -7.06
N ILE A 61 -11.25 4.10 -7.03
CA ILE A 61 -9.81 4.17 -6.78
C ILE A 61 -9.61 4.11 -5.27
N ILE A 62 -9.09 3.00 -4.76
CA ILE A 62 -8.59 2.96 -3.39
C ILE A 62 -7.20 3.61 -3.43
N GLU A 63 -7.11 4.87 -2.99
CA GLU A 63 -5.83 5.54 -2.81
C GLU A 63 -5.06 4.87 -1.68
N GLU A 64 -3.96 4.19 -2.01
CA GLU A 64 -3.01 3.76 -1.00
C GLU A 64 -2.24 4.96 -0.46
N VAL A 65 -2.25 5.12 0.85
CA VAL A 65 -1.49 6.18 1.55
C VAL A 65 0.01 6.06 1.31
N VAL A 66 0.51 4.84 1.08
CA VAL A 66 1.91 4.57 0.73
C VAL A 66 1.93 3.55 -0.40
N CYS A 67 2.59 3.90 -1.51
CA CYS A 67 2.74 3.01 -2.67
C CYS A 67 3.32 1.64 -2.26
N GLU A 68 2.69 0.55 -2.75
CA GLU A 68 3.10 -0.82 -2.50
C GLU A 68 4.56 -1.11 -2.86
N LYS A 69 5.04 -0.62 -4.00
CA LYS A 69 6.45 -0.74 -4.40
C LYS A 69 7.39 -0.14 -3.36
N LEU A 70 7.09 1.08 -2.91
CA LEU A 70 7.91 1.77 -1.93
C LEU A 70 7.98 1.01 -0.61
N ARG A 71 6.86 0.42 -0.17
CA ARG A 71 6.83 -0.45 1.02
C ARG A 71 7.73 -1.67 0.85
N ILE A 72 7.62 -2.36 -0.28
CA ILE A 72 8.41 -3.57 -0.56
C ILE A 72 9.90 -3.23 -0.62
N ASP A 73 10.28 -2.18 -1.35
CA ASP A 73 11.68 -1.75 -1.47
C ASP A 73 12.26 -1.33 -0.10
N THR A 74 11.46 -0.66 0.73
CA THR A 74 11.85 -0.26 2.10
C THR A 74 12.10 -1.49 2.98
N VAL A 75 11.21 -2.49 2.96
CA VAL A 75 11.35 -3.72 3.76
C VAL A 75 12.58 -4.51 3.31
N ALA A 76 12.77 -4.70 2.01
CA ALA A 76 13.95 -5.40 1.49
C ALA A 76 15.26 -4.69 1.89
N ARG A 77 15.27 -3.34 1.89
CA ARG A 77 16.44 -2.58 2.33
C ARG A 77 16.67 -2.70 3.84
N LEU A 78 15.60 -2.70 4.64
CA LEU A 78 15.69 -2.92 6.08
C LEU A 78 16.26 -4.30 6.41
N GLU A 79 15.79 -5.36 5.75
CA GLU A 79 16.34 -6.72 5.93
C GLU A 79 17.84 -6.74 5.60
N THR A 80 18.24 -6.09 4.50
CA THR A 80 19.66 -6.00 4.11
C THR A 80 20.52 -5.29 5.17
N ILE A 81 20.01 -4.22 5.80
CA ILE A 81 20.70 -3.44 6.86
C ILE A 81 20.78 -4.21 8.18
N VAL A 82 19.78 -5.04 8.49
CA VAL A 82 19.74 -5.85 9.71
C VAL A 82 20.68 -7.06 9.59
N GLU A 83 20.75 -7.69 8.42
CA GLU A 83 21.60 -8.86 8.17
C GLU A 83 23.07 -8.52 7.96
N ASN A 84 23.35 -7.45 7.21
CA ASN A 84 24.69 -6.92 7.02
C ASN A 84 24.72 -5.59 7.72
N THR A 85 25.63 -5.35 8.67
CA THR A 85 25.84 -4.09 9.42
C THR A 85 25.92 -2.87 8.47
N GLY A 86 24.76 -2.45 7.98
CA GLY A 86 24.61 -1.54 6.86
C GLY A 86 24.35 -0.15 7.39
N ASN A 87 24.76 0.86 6.62
CA ASN A 87 24.52 2.24 7.00
C ASN A 87 23.02 2.57 6.89
N PHE A 88 22.45 3.03 7.99
CA PHE A 88 21.07 3.55 8.05
C PHE A 88 20.85 4.73 7.09
N GLU A 89 21.91 5.40 6.63
CA GLU A 89 21.83 6.49 5.65
C GLU A 89 21.17 6.03 4.33
N ASP A 90 21.33 4.76 3.95
CA ASP A 90 20.72 4.23 2.72
C ASP A 90 19.19 4.06 2.81
N LEU A 91 18.62 4.19 4.01
CA LEU A 91 17.18 4.14 4.25
C LEU A 91 16.51 5.52 4.11
N ALA A 92 17.29 6.60 4.24
CA ALA A 92 16.81 7.98 4.16
C ALA A 92 15.95 8.29 2.91
N PRO A 93 16.32 7.88 1.67
CA PRO A 93 15.50 8.16 0.49
C PRO A 93 14.15 7.44 0.52
N TYR A 94 14.11 6.22 1.07
CA TYR A 94 12.87 5.45 1.20
C TYR A 94 11.92 6.06 2.23
N LEU A 95 12.47 6.51 3.38
CA LEU A 95 11.70 7.21 4.41
C LEU A 95 11.15 8.54 3.90
N SER A 96 11.95 9.32 3.17
CA SER A 96 11.46 10.55 2.52
C SER A 96 10.29 10.22 1.61
N GLY A 97 10.43 9.21 0.74
CA GLY A 97 9.34 8.79 -0.14
C GLY A 97 8.06 8.42 0.61
N ILE A 98 8.16 7.78 1.78
CA ILE A 98 6.98 7.39 2.58
C ILE A 98 6.30 8.64 3.12
N VAL A 99 7.08 9.58 3.67
CA VAL A 99 6.58 10.86 4.19
C VAL A 99 5.92 11.67 3.07
N ASP A 100 6.55 11.73 1.90
CA ASP A 100 6.03 12.44 0.74
C ASP A 100 4.70 11.83 0.26
N ASN A 101 4.59 10.49 0.18
CA ASN A 101 3.34 9.81 -0.15
C ASN A 101 2.22 10.11 0.86
N ILE A 102 2.54 10.18 2.16
CA ILE A 102 1.57 10.51 3.21
C ILE A 102 1.10 11.97 3.07
N ILE A 103 2.00 12.90 2.77
CA ILE A 103 1.69 14.32 2.62
C ILE A 103 0.88 14.57 1.34
N GLU A 104 1.17 13.88 0.24
CA GLU A 104 0.41 14.04 -1.01
C GLU A 104 -1.03 13.51 -0.90
N ASN A 105 -1.29 12.58 0.03
CA ASN A 105 -2.62 12.05 0.25
C ASN A 105 -3.54 13.07 0.93
N LYS A 106 -4.41 13.72 0.12
CA LYS A 106 -5.33 14.78 0.57
C LYS A 106 -6.30 14.32 1.66
N ASP A 107 -6.71 13.06 1.65
CA ASP A 107 -7.62 12.51 2.67
C ASP A 107 -6.93 12.39 4.02
N VAL A 108 -5.67 11.98 4.05
CA VAL A 108 -4.87 11.94 5.28
C VAL A 108 -4.67 13.36 5.84
N LEU A 109 -4.35 14.33 4.99
CA LEU A 109 -4.26 15.75 5.38
C LEU A 109 -5.58 16.28 5.95
N LEU A 110 -6.71 15.96 5.32
CA LEU A 110 -8.04 16.32 5.82
C LEU A 110 -8.33 15.66 7.18
N HIS A 111 -7.98 14.40 7.36
CA HIS A 111 -8.15 13.69 8.63
C HIS A 111 -7.30 14.28 9.75
N ILE A 112 -6.03 14.60 9.49
CA ILE A 112 -5.12 15.25 10.46
C ILE A 112 -5.66 16.63 10.84
N ASN A 113 -6.12 17.42 9.86
CA ASN A 113 -6.68 18.74 10.11
C ASN A 113 -7.98 18.67 10.92
N ARG A 114 -8.84 17.67 10.66
CA ARG A 114 -10.06 17.43 11.47
C ARG A 114 -9.73 17.09 12.93
N LEU A 115 -8.75 16.22 13.16
CA LEU A 115 -8.29 15.89 14.51
C LEU A 115 -7.78 17.15 15.23
N ASN A 116 -6.92 17.93 14.59
CA ASN A 116 -6.37 19.14 15.19
C ASN A 116 -7.46 20.16 15.56
N ASN A 117 -8.45 20.36 14.68
CA ASN A 117 -9.59 21.23 14.97
C ASN A 117 -10.47 20.70 16.11
N TYR A 118 -10.67 19.38 16.20
CA TYR A 118 -11.43 18.76 17.28
C TYR A 118 -10.73 18.95 18.64
N HIS A 119 -9.41 18.79 18.69
CA HIS A 119 -8.61 19.07 19.88
C HIS A 119 -8.68 20.54 20.29
N ASN A 120 -8.60 21.46 19.33
CA ASN A 120 -8.69 22.91 19.61
C ASN A 120 -10.09 23.31 20.14
N TYR A 121 -11.16 22.78 19.54
CA TYR A 121 -12.52 22.98 20.02
C TYR A 121 -12.70 22.45 21.45
N THR A 122 -12.24 21.23 21.71
CA THR A 122 -12.33 20.61 23.04
C THR A 122 -11.55 21.42 24.08
N TYR A 123 -10.34 21.87 23.73
CA TYR A 123 -9.52 22.72 24.60
C TYR A 123 -10.22 24.05 24.94
N ILE A 124 -10.73 24.77 23.94
CA ILE A 124 -11.48 26.02 24.14
C ILE A 124 -12.73 25.78 25.00
N HIS A 125 -13.45 24.68 24.75
CA HIS A 125 -14.66 24.35 25.49
C HIS A 125 -14.35 24.02 26.96
N CYS A 126 -13.28 23.26 27.22
CA CYS A 126 -12.81 22.98 28.58
C CYS A 126 -12.37 24.24 29.32
N VAL A 127 -11.70 25.19 28.65
CA VAL A 127 -11.30 26.47 29.25
C VAL A 127 -12.53 27.33 29.57
N ASN A 128 -13.51 27.41 28.66
CA ASN A 128 -14.70 28.23 28.85
C ASN A 128 -15.68 27.68 29.90
N VAL A 129 -15.65 26.38 30.18
CA VAL A 129 -16.49 25.73 31.21
C VAL A 129 -15.74 25.61 32.56
N GLY A 130 -14.42 25.77 32.55
CA GLY A 130 -13.58 25.76 33.75
C GLY A 130 -13.44 27.11 34.46
N VAL A 131 -14.06 28.17 33.94
CA VAL A 131 -14.20 29.51 34.54
C VAL A 131 -15.65 29.69 34.96
#